data_AF-X1TV26-F1
#
_entry.id   AF-X1TV26-F1
#
_cell.length_a   1.000
_cell.length_b   1.000
_cell.length_c   1.000
_cell.angle_alpha   90.00
_cell.angle_beta   90.00
_cell.angle_gamma   90.00
#
_symmetry.space_group_name_H-M   'P 1'
#
loop_
_entity.id
_entity.type
_entity.pdbx_description
1 polymer ?
#
loop_
_entity_poly.entity_id
_entity_poly.type
_entity_poly.pdbx_seq_one_letter_code
_entity_poly.pdbx_strand_id
1 'polypeptide(L)'
;EILEKSSPHEQMACFASHFEDRYLPLHPSFREEMCEDDYYELLREIPIIVMGFGWEDYHELDSARLGAQLMSYLFESPWEGYDEGEAGERVALVDGFAPEYQREAQRVPDNGITLDAAKRILRGKKWLGLRNWAQYINMSTGNWFLDTDDEMRYSGMQNDWVKETVEAMSKEWLQAQVFYDKMMDFAGWLEDGKEGPARFKQTIDFILAHLEEGV
;
A
#
# COMPACT_ATOMS: atom_id res chain seq x y z
N GLU A 1 6.66 18.34 31.00
CA GLU A 1 7.48 17.70 29.96
C GLU A 1 7.35 18.34 28.57
N ILE A 2 6.21 18.24 27.86
CA ILE A 2 6.09 18.84 26.50
C ILE A 2 6.37 20.35 26.52
N LEU A 3 5.64 21.13 27.33
CA LEU A 3 5.79 22.59 27.41
C LEU A 3 7.11 23.06 28.05
N GLU A 4 7.95 22.14 28.53
CA GLU A 4 9.27 22.44 29.11
C GLU A 4 10.38 22.40 28.06
N LYS A 5 10.09 21.98 26.82
CA LYS A 5 11.07 21.99 25.73
C LYS A 5 11.38 23.43 25.27
N SER A 6 12.59 23.62 24.75
CA SER A 6 13.21 24.93 24.55
C SER A 6 12.77 25.64 23.26
N SER A 7 12.20 24.91 22.30
CA SER A 7 11.65 25.45 21.05
C SER A 7 10.28 24.85 20.71
N PRO A 8 9.45 25.55 19.92
CA PRO A 8 8.20 24.98 19.39
C PRO A 8 8.40 23.66 18.67
N HIS A 9 9.48 23.53 17.89
CA HIS A 9 9.84 22.29 17.23
C HIS A 9 10.01 21.13 18.23
N GLU A 10 10.81 21.32 19.29
CA GLU A 10 11.00 20.28 20.30
C GLU A 10 9.70 19.95 21.06
N GLN A 11 8.81 20.93 21.25
CA GLN A 11 7.49 20.72 21.85
C GLN A 11 6.62 19.83 20.93
N MET A 12 6.59 20.11 19.63
CA MET A 12 5.87 19.31 18.63
C MET A 12 6.43 17.90 18.52
N ALA A 13 7.75 17.74 18.45
CA ALA A 13 8.39 16.42 18.40
C ALA A 13 8.09 15.58 19.65
N CYS A 14 8.12 16.21 20.83
CA CYS A 14 7.75 15.56 22.09
C CYS A 14 6.27 15.17 22.12
N PHE A 15 5.38 16.04 21.63
CA PHE A 15 3.95 15.75 21.51
C PHE A 15 3.70 14.59 20.55
N ALA A 16 4.28 14.63 19.34
CA ALA A 16 4.13 13.58 18.33
C ALA A 16 4.64 12.22 18.81
N SER A 17 5.72 12.20 19.61
CA SER A 17 6.23 10.98 20.23
C SER A 17 5.22 10.39 21.22
N HIS A 18 4.75 11.19 22.19
CA HIS A 18 3.74 10.72 23.16
C HIS A 18 2.38 10.37 22.53
N PHE A 19 2.02 11.05 21.44
CA PHE A 19 0.78 10.79 20.74
C PHE A 19 0.84 9.43 20.03
N GLU A 20 1.92 9.12 19.31
CA GLU A 20 2.09 7.83 18.65
C GLU A 20 2.13 6.66 19.63
N ASP A 21 2.78 6.82 20.78
CA ASP A 21 2.84 5.79 21.84
C ASP A 21 1.45 5.32 22.29
N ARG A 22 0.43 6.15 22.10
CA ARG A 22 -0.93 5.91 22.59
C ARG A 22 -1.97 5.72 21.48
N TYR A 23 -1.76 6.34 20.33
CA TYR A 23 -2.78 6.49 19.29
C TYR A 23 -2.25 6.00 17.95
N LEU A 24 -1.81 6.91 17.09
CA LEU A 24 -1.32 6.64 15.74
C LEU A 24 -0.16 7.60 15.42
N PRO A 25 0.73 7.25 14.48
CA PRO A 25 1.81 8.14 14.07
C PRO A 25 1.25 9.42 13.45
N LEU A 26 1.89 10.53 13.80
CA LEU A 26 1.74 11.79 13.06
C LEU A 26 2.79 11.85 11.95
N HIS A 27 2.62 12.79 11.03
CA HIS A 27 3.52 13.00 9.91
C HIS A 27 4.98 13.20 10.37
N PRO A 28 5.98 12.54 9.75
CA PRO A 28 7.37 12.57 10.22
C PRO A 28 7.99 13.96 10.30
N SER A 29 7.48 14.92 9.50
CA SER A 29 7.95 16.32 9.54
C SER A 29 7.88 16.96 10.93
N PHE A 30 6.98 16.50 11.81
CA PHE A 30 6.87 16.96 13.19
C PHE A 30 7.97 16.44 14.11
N ARG A 31 8.75 15.43 13.68
CA ARG A 31 9.90 14.87 14.41
C ARG A 31 11.25 15.21 13.79
N GLU A 32 11.30 15.38 12.48
CA GLU A 32 12.56 15.39 11.70
C GLU A 32 13.11 16.80 11.42
N GLU A 33 12.79 17.82 12.24
CA GLU A 33 13.20 19.22 12.01
C GLU A 33 12.73 19.81 10.66
N MET A 34 11.76 19.17 10.00
CA MET A 34 11.26 19.60 8.68
C MET A 34 9.99 20.46 8.74
N CYS A 35 9.31 20.52 9.88
CA CYS A 35 8.20 21.44 10.09
C CYS A 35 8.74 22.83 10.40
N GLU A 36 8.20 23.86 9.74
CA GLU A 36 8.46 25.26 10.09
C GLU A 36 8.18 25.47 11.60
N ASP A 37 8.90 26.40 12.24
CA ASP A 37 8.90 26.65 13.69
C ASP A 37 7.54 27.11 14.30
N ASP A 38 6.41 26.92 13.60
CA ASP A 38 5.05 27.30 14.00
C ASP A 38 4.12 26.07 14.15
N TYR A 39 3.14 26.20 15.04
CA TYR A 39 2.10 25.23 15.34
C TYR A 39 0.98 25.17 14.30
N TYR A 40 1.01 26.02 13.27
CA TYR A 40 -0.10 26.18 12.33
C TYR A 40 -0.57 24.85 11.72
N GLU A 41 0.34 24.03 11.20
CA GLU A 41 0.01 22.74 10.59
C GLU A 41 -0.57 21.75 11.62
N LEU A 42 -0.13 21.81 12.89
CA LEU A 42 -0.68 20.99 13.96
C LEU A 42 -2.11 21.44 14.34
N LEU A 43 -2.41 22.73 14.24
CA LEU A 43 -3.71 23.28 14.64
C LEU A 43 -4.76 23.19 13.54
N ARG A 44 -4.35 23.06 12.27
CA ARG A 44 -5.25 23.02 11.12
C ARG A 44 -6.02 21.70 11.02
N GLU A 45 -5.34 20.58 11.26
CA GLU A 45 -5.88 19.23 11.18
C GLU A 45 -5.00 18.26 11.98
N ILE A 46 -5.45 17.02 12.18
CA ILE A 46 -4.57 15.96 12.71
C ILE A 46 -3.58 15.57 11.59
N PRO A 47 -2.27 15.86 11.74
CA PRO A 47 -1.31 15.64 10.67
C PRO A 47 -0.87 14.19 10.66
N ILE A 48 -1.62 13.35 9.97
CA ILE A 48 -1.40 11.91 9.90
C ILE A 48 -0.64 11.51 8.62
N ILE A 49 -0.07 10.31 8.65
CA ILE A 49 0.40 9.62 7.44
C ILE A 49 -0.73 8.77 6.87
N VAL A 50 -0.78 8.67 5.54
CA VAL A 50 -1.58 7.68 4.84
C VAL A 50 -0.67 6.56 4.33
N MET A 51 -1.29 5.44 4.01
CA MET A 51 -0.63 4.24 3.51
C MET A 51 -1.17 3.85 2.14
N GLY A 52 -1.93 4.72 1.45
CA GLY A 52 -2.57 4.39 0.18
C GLY A 52 -1.58 4.22 -0.96
N PHE A 53 -2.02 3.50 -1.98
CA PHE A 53 -1.25 3.30 -3.21
C PHE A 53 -1.71 4.32 -4.25
N GLY A 54 -0.87 5.31 -4.53
CA GLY A 54 -1.16 6.40 -5.47
C GLY A 54 -0.64 6.14 -6.88
N TRP A 55 -0.81 7.14 -7.73
CA TRP A 55 -0.28 7.14 -9.09
C TRP A 55 1.26 7.07 -9.10
N GLU A 56 1.93 7.85 -8.24
CA GLU A 56 3.40 7.86 -8.13
C GLU A 56 3.94 6.47 -7.74
N ASP A 57 3.31 5.78 -6.78
CA ASP A 57 3.69 4.43 -6.36
C ASP A 57 3.63 3.43 -7.53
N TYR A 58 2.66 3.59 -8.43
CA TYR A 58 2.52 2.74 -9.60
C TYR A 58 3.63 2.99 -10.62
N HIS A 59 3.95 4.26 -10.88
CA HIS A 59 5.03 4.66 -11.78
C HIS A 59 6.43 4.26 -11.26
N GLU A 60 6.59 4.16 -9.94
CA GLU A 60 7.84 3.72 -9.30
C GLU A 60 7.90 2.22 -8.99
N LEU A 61 6.95 1.41 -9.51
CA LEU A 61 6.90 -0.03 -9.26
C LEU A 61 8.20 -0.74 -9.67
N ASP A 62 8.88 -0.30 -10.73
CA ASP A 62 10.14 -0.90 -11.21
C ASP A 62 11.27 -0.84 -10.16
N SER A 63 11.19 0.13 -9.26
CA SER A 63 12.12 0.42 -8.17
C SER A 63 11.64 -0.18 -6.84
N ALA A 64 10.40 -0.65 -6.78
CA ALA A 64 9.85 -1.34 -5.61
C ALA A 64 10.54 -2.69 -5.38
N ARG A 65 10.28 -3.30 -4.22
CA ARG A 65 10.75 -4.66 -3.93
C ARG A 65 10.15 -5.69 -4.90
N LEU A 66 10.92 -6.71 -5.27
CA LEU A 66 10.54 -7.72 -6.26
C LEU A 66 9.16 -8.35 -5.99
N GLY A 67 8.81 -8.65 -4.74
CA GLY A 67 7.54 -9.26 -4.37
C GLY A 67 6.35 -8.35 -4.68
N ALA A 68 6.50 -7.03 -4.49
CA ALA A 68 5.47 -6.06 -4.89
C ALA A 68 5.33 -6.02 -6.41
N GLN A 69 6.44 -6.00 -7.16
CA GLN A 69 6.43 -6.06 -8.62
C GLN A 69 5.72 -7.31 -9.14
N LEU A 70 6.07 -8.48 -8.60
CA LEU A 70 5.48 -9.77 -8.95
C LEU A 70 3.98 -9.81 -8.64
N MET A 71 3.55 -9.26 -7.50
CA MET A 71 2.13 -9.21 -7.16
C MET A 71 1.35 -8.23 -8.04
N SER A 72 1.90 -7.05 -8.33
CA SER A 72 1.26 -6.05 -9.21
C SER A 72 1.09 -6.58 -10.62
N TYR A 73 2.09 -7.28 -11.17
CA TYR A 73 2.01 -7.84 -12.51
C TYR A 73 0.85 -8.83 -12.70
N LEU A 74 0.40 -9.50 -11.64
CA LEU A 74 -0.72 -10.44 -11.71
C LEU A 74 -2.07 -9.76 -12.01
N PHE A 75 -2.26 -8.51 -11.59
CA PHE A 75 -3.55 -7.83 -11.63
C PHE A 75 -3.65 -6.84 -12.76
N GLU A 76 -4.87 -6.55 -13.17
CA GLU A 76 -5.17 -5.43 -14.06
C GLU A 76 -4.65 -4.12 -13.47
N SER A 77 -4.14 -3.23 -14.34
CA SER A 77 -3.73 -1.90 -13.90
C SER A 77 -4.96 -1.16 -13.35
N PRO A 78 -4.91 -0.65 -12.11
CA PRO A 78 -5.98 0.19 -11.59
C PRO A 78 -6.00 1.58 -12.23
N TRP A 79 -4.95 1.93 -12.98
CA TRP A 79 -4.73 3.24 -13.57
C TRP A 79 -4.75 3.13 -15.10
N GLU A 80 -5.90 2.78 -15.67
CA GLU A 80 -6.10 2.93 -17.12
C GLU A 80 -6.50 4.37 -17.44
N GLY A 81 -5.74 5.05 -18.31
CA GLY A 81 -6.28 6.17 -19.08
C GLY A 81 -5.62 7.54 -18.98
N TYR A 82 -4.34 7.64 -18.59
CA TYR A 82 -3.61 8.90 -18.80
C TYR A 82 -2.87 8.96 -20.14
N ASP A 83 -2.40 7.84 -20.68
CA ASP A 83 -1.99 7.75 -22.10
C ASP A 83 -2.51 6.47 -22.77
N GLU A 84 -3.14 6.62 -23.94
CA GLU A 84 -3.53 5.50 -24.83
C GLU A 84 -2.26 4.76 -25.30
N GLY A 85 -1.79 3.77 -24.53
CA GLY A 85 -0.59 2.99 -24.87
C GLY A 85 0.09 2.20 -23.75
N GLU A 86 -0.37 2.28 -22.51
CA GLU A 86 0.30 1.76 -21.30
C GLU A 86 0.30 0.23 -21.11
N ALA A 87 0.11 -0.56 -22.18
CA ALA A 87 0.63 -1.93 -22.20
C ALA A 87 2.15 -1.97 -21.94
N GLY A 88 2.85 -0.84 -22.16
CA GLY A 88 4.29 -0.68 -21.94
C GLY A 88 4.76 -0.89 -20.50
N GLU A 89 3.98 -0.54 -19.48
CA GLU A 89 4.43 -0.62 -18.08
C GLU A 89 4.47 -2.05 -17.56
N ARG A 90 3.43 -2.85 -17.86
CA ARG A 90 3.44 -4.30 -17.58
C ARG A 90 4.59 -5.00 -18.31
N VAL A 91 4.89 -4.60 -19.55
CA VAL A 91 6.00 -5.14 -20.34
C VAL A 91 7.35 -4.77 -19.71
N ALA A 92 7.54 -3.50 -19.33
CA ALA A 92 8.77 -3.02 -18.69
C ALA A 92 9.04 -3.74 -17.35
N LEU A 93 8.00 -3.97 -16.55
CA LEU A 93 8.12 -4.74 -15.31
C LEU A 93 8.62 -6.17 -15.55
N VAL A 94 8.08 -6.87 -16.56
CA VAL A 94 8.52 -8.23 -16.89
C VAL A 94 9.96 -8.25 -17.37
N ASP A 95 10.37 -7.29 -18.19
CA ASP A 95 11.74 -7.22 -18.70
C ASP A 95 12.77 -7.07 -17.56
N GLY A 96 12.39 -6.48 -16.42
CA GLY A 96 13.19 -6.38 -15.21
C GLY A 96 13.31 -7.68 -14.39
N PHE A 97 12.44 -8.66 -14.62
CA PHE A 97 12.44 -9.90 -13.85
C PHE A 97 13.58 -10.85 -14.25
N ALA A 98 14.01 -11.70 -13.32
CA ALA A 98 14.90 -12.82 -13.68
C ALA A 98 14.18 -13.80 -14.63
N PRO A 99 14.90 -14.51 -15.52
CA PRO A 99 14.29 -15.33 -16.58
C PRO A 99 13.29 -16.38 -16.09
N GLU A 100 13.47 -16.90 -14.87
CA GLU A 100 12.56 -17.87 -14.27
C GLU A 100 11.17 -17.27 -13.99
N TYR A 101 11.13 -16.02 -13.55
CA TYR A 101 9.87 -15.29 -13.32
C TYR A 101 9.26 -14.84 -14.64
N GLN A 102 10.07 -14.37 -15.60
CA GLN A 102 9.59 -13.96 -16.93
C GLN A 102 8.79 -15.06 -17.64
N ARG A 103 9.31 -16.30 -17.60
CA ARG A 103 8.63 -17.46 -18.21
C ARG A 103 7.23 -17.68 -17.62
N GLU A 104 7.09 -17.55 -16.31
CA GLU A 104 5.80 -17.75 -15.66
C GLU A 104 4.88 -16.55 -15.87
N ALA A 105 5.43 -15.32 -15.83
CA ALA A 105 4.71 -14.08 -16.08
C ALA A 105 3.99 -14.08 -17.44
N GLN A 106 4.60 -14.62 -18.49
CA GLN A 106 3.97 -14.77 -19.82
C GLN A 106 2.68 -15.60 -19.84
N ARG A 107 2.35 -16.31 -18.76
CA ARG A 107 1.11 -17.09 -18.63
C ARG A 107 -0.04 -16.29 -18.03
N VAL A 108 0.24 -15.12 -17.45
CA VAL A 108 -0.79 -14.20 -16.93
C VAL A 108 -1.56 -13.62 -18.12
N PRO A 109 -2.89 -13.45 -18.04
CA PRO A 109 -3.64 -12.77 -19.09
C PRO A 109 -3.03 -11.41 -19.44
N ASP A 110 -3.11 -10.99 -20.70
CA ASP A 110 -2.48 -9.76 -21.19
C ASP A 110 -2.85 -8.54 -20.34
N ASN A 111 -4.14 -8.42 -19.98
CA ASN A 111 -4.67 -7.34 -19.15
C ASN A 111 -4.62 -7.63 -17.64
N GLY A 112 -4.01 -8.73 -17.22
CA GLY A 112 -3.99 -9.17 -15.82
C GLY A 112 -5.35 -9.68 -15.33
N ILE A 113 -5.43 -9.86 -14.02
CA ILE A 113 -6.62 -10.37 -13.32
C ILE A 113 -7.39 -9.20 -12.72
N THR A 114 -8.68 -9.12 -13.01
CA THR A 114 -9.54 -8.06 -12.45
C THR A 114 -9.69 -8.19 -10.92
N LEU A 115 -9.98 -7.08 -10.25
CA LEU A 115 -10.21 -7.08 -8.79
C LEU A 115 -11.34 -8.05 -8.37
N ASP A 116 -12.42 -8.11 -9.15
CA ASP A 116 -13.54 -9.01 -8.86
C ASP A 116 -13.15 -10.48 -8.99
N ALA A 117 -12.36 -10.83 -10.02
CA ALA A 117 -11.81 -12.17 -10.15
C ALA A 117 -10.87 -12.49 -8.98
N ALA A 118 -10.00 -11.55 -8.58
CA ALA A 118 -9.12 -11.71 -7.42
C ALA A 118 -9.91 -11.96 -6.12
N LYS A 119 -10.94 -11.16 -5.83
CA LYS A 119 -11.84 -11.33 -4.68
C LYS A 119 -12.55 -12.68 -4.70
N ARG A 120 -12.93 -13.16 -5.89
CA ARG A 120 -13.59 -14.46 -6.07
C ARG A 120 -12.63 -15.65 -5.89
N ILE A 121 -11.44 -15.60 -6.47
CA ILE A 121 -10.51 -16.74 -6.60
C ILE A 121 -9.62 -16.88 -5.36
N LEU A 122 -9.07 -15.77 -4.88
CA LEU A 122 -8.05 -15.75 -3.82
C LEU A 122 -8.68 -15.87 -2.43
N ARG A 123 -9.40 -16.98 -2.21
CA ARG A 123 -10.06 -17.31 -0.95
C ARG A 123 -9.13 -18.09 -0.03
N GLY A 124 -9.30 -17.89 1.27
CA GLY A 124 -8.55 -18.61 2.31
C GLY A 124 -7.27 -17.91 2.76
N LYS A 125 -6.72 -18.39 3.87
CA LYS A 125 -5.63 -17.70 4.59
C LYS A 125 -4.33 -17.61 3.80
N LYS A 126 -4.03 -18.61 2.95
CA LYS A 126 -2.80 -18.65 2.14
C LYS A 126 -2.71 -17.48 1.16
N TRP A 127 -3.82 -17.13 0.53
CA TRP A 127 -3.87 -16.13 -0.53
C TRP A 127 -4.30 -14.75 -0.03
N LEU A 128 -4.42 -14.58 1.29
CA LEU A 128 -4.90 -13.35 1.91
C LEU A 128 -4.03 -12.14 1.53
N GLY A 129 -2.71 -12.27 1.61
CA GLY A 129 -1.79 -11.18 1.26
C GLY A 129 -1.92 -10.73 -0.20
N LEU A 130 -2.01 -11.70 -1.11
CA LEU A 130 -2.18 -11.41 -2.54
C LEU A 130 -3.54 -10.77 -2.86
N ARG A 131 -4.62 -11.23 -2.21
CA ARG A 131 -5.94 -10.60 -2.33
C ARG A 131 -5.95 -9.20 -1.74
N ASN A 132 -5.25 -9.01 -0.62
CA ASN A 132 -5.10 -7.71 0.01
C ASN A 132 -4.35 -6.75 -0.94
N TRP A 133 -3.29 -7.22 -1.61
CA TRP A 133 -2.58 -6.45 -2.62
C TRP A 133 -3.49 -5.99 -3.76
N ALA A 134 -4.31 -6.90 -4.32
CA ALA A 134 -5.27 -6.56 -5.36
C ALA A 134 -6.22 -5.42 -4.93
N GLN A 135 -6.74 -5.50 -3.70
CA GLN A 135 -7.61 -4.45 -3.15
C GLN A 135 -6.85 -3.15 -2.89
N TYR A 136 -5.61 -3.24 -2.44
CA TYR A 136 -4.76 -2.12 -2.08
C TYR A 136 -4.39 -1.25 -3.29
N ILE A 137 -3.88 -1.85 -4.37
CA ILE A 137 -3.54 -1.09 -5.59
C ILE A 137 -4.78 -0.47 -6.24
N ASN A 138 -5.97 -1.03 -5.98
CA ASN A 138 -7.26 -0.49 -6.44
C ASN A 138 -7.93 0.44 -5.42
N MET A 139 -7.27 0.79 -4.30
CA MET A 139 -7.82 1.64 -3.23
C MET A 139 -9.23 1.19 -2.77
N SER A 140 -9.40 -0.13 -2.63
CA SER A 140 -10.69 -0.80 -2.38
C SER A 140 -10.61 -1.76 -1.19
N THR A 141 -9.88 -1.37 -0.15
CA THR A 141 -9.65 -2.17 1.07
C THR A 141 -10.77 -1.99 2.11
N GLY A 142 -11.53 -0.89 2.03
CA GLY A 142 -12.50 -0.47 3.02
C GLY A 142 -11.88 0.17 4.26
N ASN A 143 -10.61 0.59 4.18
CA ASN A 143 -9.88 1.26 5.24
C ASN A 143 -9.34 2.59 4.70
N TRP A 144 -9.71 3.69 5.36
CA TRP A 144 -9.41 5.03 4.85
C TRP A 144 -7.91 5.28 4.68
N PHE A 145 -7.06 4.76 5.56
CA PHE A 145 -5.60 4.93 5.45
C PHE A 145 -4.99 4.21 4.23
N LEU A 146 -5.60 3.12 3.78
CA LEU A 146 -5.12 2.33 2.63
C LEU A 146 -5.80 2.73 1.32
N ASP A 147 -6.94 3.41 1.41
CA ASP A 147 -7.76 3.85 0.27
C ASP A 147 -7.63 5.36 0.01
N THR A 148 -6.63 6.02 0.62
CA THR A 148 -6.32 7.45 0.46
C THR A 148 -4.83 7.60 0.24
N ASP A 149 -4.42 8.21 -0.87
CA ASP A 149 -3.03 8.61 -1.12
C ASP A 149 -2.76 10.05 -0.62
N ASP A 150 -1.51 10.51 -0.74
CA ASP A 150 -1.14 11.84 -0.25
C ASP A 150 -1.88 12.96 -0.99
N GLU A 151 -2.09 12.86 -2.31
CA GLU A 151 -2.80 13.88 -3.09
C GLU A 151 -4.27 13.99 -2.64
N MET A 152 -4.95 12.86 -2.47
CA MET A 152 -6.31 12.78 -1.94
C MET A 152 -6.38 13.30 -0.51
N ARG A 153 -5.37 13.03 0.32
CA ARG A 153 -5.29 13.55 1.69
C ARG A 153 -5.18 15.07 1.70
N TYR A 154 -4.29 15.66 0.89
CA TYR A 154 -4.12 17.11 0.80
C TYR A 154 -5.34 17.83 0.24
N SER A 155 -6.10 17.19 -0.65
CA SER A 155 -7.33 17.75 -1.24
C SER A 155 -8.60 17.42 -0.45
N GLY A 156 -8.51 16.58 0.58
CA GLY A 156 -9.63 15.93 1.27
C GLY A 156 -10.04 16.53 2.62
N MET A 157 -10.75 15.71 3.42
CA MET A 157 -11.38 16.11 4.69
C MET A 157 -10.37 16.55 5.75
N GLN A 158 -10.64 17.70 6.38
CA GLN A 158 -9.97 18.11 7.61
C GLN A 158 -10.46 17.23 8.78
N ASN A 159 -9.52 16.58 9.45
CA ASN A 159 -9.81 15.82 10.67
C ASN A 159 -9.69 16.71 11.89
N ASP A 160 -10.81 16.91 12.59
CA ASP A 160 -10.85 17.72 13.82
C ASP A 160 -10.13 17.02 14.99
N TRP A 161 -9.46 17.82 15.83
CA TRP A 161 -8.85 17.40 17.10
C TRP A 161 -9.90 17.12 18.19
N VAL A 162 -10.72 16.09 17.97
CA VAL A 162 -11.64 15.56 18.97
C VAL A 162 -11.29 14.13 19.31
N LYS A 163 -11.54 13.76 20.58
CA LYS A 163 -11.13 12.47 21.12
C LYS A 163 -11.72 11.31 20.33
N GLU A 164 -12.98 11.42 19.95
CA GLU A 164 -13.71 10.39 19.20
C GLU A 164 -13.08 10.15 17.83
N THR A 165 -12.67 11.22 17.14
CA THR A 165 -11.95 11.13 15.86
C THR A 165 -10.60 10.45 16.03
N VAL A 166 -9.80 10.87 17.02
CA VAL A 166 -8.49 10.26 17.31
C VAL A 166 -8.63 8.77 17.62
N GLU A 167 -9.60 8.39 18.46
CA GLU A 167 -9.84 6.98 18.81
C GLU A 167 -10.30 6.14 17.61
N ALA A 168 -11.16 6.69 16.75
CA ALA A 168 -11.60 6.03 15.52
C ALA A 168 -10.43 5.82 14.54
N MET A 169 -9.65 6.88 14.29
CA MET A 169 -8.48 6.84 13.41
C MET A 169 -7.42 5.88 13.94
N SER A 170 -7.16 5.87 15.25
CA SER A 170 -6.21 4.94 15.86
C SER A 170 -6.60 3.47 15.62
N LYS A 171 -7.90 3.18 15.69
CA LYS A 171 -8.42 1.83 15.42
C LYS A 171 -8.27 1.46 13.94
N GLU A 172 -8.58 2.36 13.02
CA GLU A 172 -8.42 2.13 11.59
C GLU A 172 -6.95 1.99 11.20
N TRP A 173 -6.05 2.78 11.81
CA TRP A 173 -4.60 2.67 11.64
C TRP A 173 -4.08 1.27 11.99
N LEU A 174 -4.46 0.74 13.16
CA LEU A 174 -4.08 -0.62 13.56
C LEU A 174 -4.60 -1.69 12.59
N GLN A 175 -5.79 -1.49 12.02
CA GLN A 175 -6.33 -2.37 10.99
C GLN A 175 -5.53 -2.27 9.68
N ALA A 176 -5.13 -1.06 9.29
CA ALA A 176 -4.31 -0.81 8.12
C ALA A 176 -2.95 -1.51 8.24
N GLN A 177 -2.29 -1.39 9.40
CA GLN A 177 -1.02 -2.07 9.67
C GLN A 177 -1.14 -3.60 9.54
N VAL A 178 -2.14 -4.21 10.18
CA VAL A 178 -2.36 -5.66 10.08
C VAL A 178 -2.66 -6.08 8.65
N PHE A 179 -3.40 -5.28 7.89
CA PHE A 179 -3.70 -5.55 6.49
C PHE A 179 -2.44 -5.48 5.63
N TYR A 180 -1.62 -4.44 5.82
CA TYR A 180 -0.37 -4.20 5.10
C TYR A 180 0.69 -5.25 5.40
N ASP A 181 0.86 -5.64 6.66
CA ASP A 181 1.76 -6.72 7.07
C ASP A 181 1.43 -8.02 6.34
N LYS A 182 0.15 -8.35 6.16
CA LYS A 182 -0.26 -9.55 5.42
C LYS A 182 0.11 -9.49 3.94
N MET A 183 0.08 -8.30 3.33
CA MET A 183 0.56 -8.10 1.96
C MET A 183 2.07 -8.29 1.88
N MET A 184 2.81 -7.67 2.80
CA MET A 184 4.27 -7.72 2.82
C MET A 184 4.83 -9.09 3.19
N ASP A 185 4.13 -9.85 4.04
CA ASP A 185 4.41 -11.26 4.32
C ASP A 185 4.35 -12.09 3.02
N PHE A 186 3.36 -11.83 2.16
CA PHE A 186 3.21 -12.53 0.89
C PHE A 186 4.27 -12.07 -0.14
N ALA A 187 4.59 -10.77 -0.17
CA ALA A 187 5.70 -10.26 -0.97
C ALA A 187 7.02 -10.95 -0.60
N GLY A 188 7.36 -11.00 0.70
CA GLY A 188 8.54 -11.68 1.20
C GLY A 188 8.54 -13.19 0.92
N TRP A 189 7.35 -13.81 0.92
CA TRP A 189 7.21 -15.22 0.52
C TRP A 189 7.55 -15.44 -0.96
N LEU A 190 7.20 -14.52 -1.86
CA LEU A 190 7.56 -14.59 -3.28
C LEU A 190 9.05 -14.28 -3.52
N GLU A 191 9.66 -13.44 -2.69
CA GLU A 191 11.05 -12.98 -2.84
C GLU A 191 12.11 -13.98 -2.35
N ASP A 192 11.70 -15.11 -1.81
CA ASP A 192 12.61 -16.14 -1.35
C ASP A 192 13.59 -16.54 -2.47
N GLY A 193 14.88 -16.28 -2.28
CA GLY A 193 15.87 -16.41 -3.36
C GLY A 193 16.01 -17.83 -3.92
N LYS A 194 15.52 -18.86 -3.21
CA LYS A 194 15.57 -20.25 -3.66
C LYS A 194 14.22 -20.75 -4.14
N GLU A 195 13.17 -20.49 -3.38
CA GLU A 195 11.83 -21.05 -3.62
C GLU A 195 10.91 -20.06 -4.35
N GLY A 196 11.29 -18.79 -4.47
CA GLY A 196 10.50 -17.70 -5.05
C GLY A 196 9.94 -18.01 -6.44
N PRO A 197 10.76 -18.45 -7.42
CA PRO A 197 10.23 -18.81 -8.74
C PRO A 197 9.19 -19.94 -8.70
N ALA A 198 9.41 -20.95 -7.85
CA ALA A 198 8.46 -22.05 -7.68
C ALA A 198 7.16 -21.60 -7.00
N ARG A 199 7.25 -20.66 -6.05
CA ARG A 199 6.10 -20.05 -5.36
C ARG A 199 5.30 -19.14 -6.28
N PHE A 200 5.98 -18.37 -7.13
CA PHE A 200 5.34 -17.55 -8.15
C PHE A 200 4.62 -18.42 -9.18
N LYS A 201 5.29 -19.47 -9.68
CA LYS A 201 4.65 -20.50 -10.51
C LYS A 201 3.41 -21.10 -9.84
N GLN A 202 3.52 -21.50 -8.56
CA GLN A 202 2.41 -22.06 -7.80
C GLN A 202 1.22 -21.09 -7.71
N THR A 203 1.51 -19.80 -7.58
CA THR A 203 0.51 -18.73 -7.52
C THR A 203 -0.24 -18.63 -8.85
N ILE A 204 0.50 -18.60 -9.96
CA ILE A 204 -0.08 -18.56 -11.31
C ILE A 204 -0.87 -19.83 -11.62
N ASP A 205 -0.33 -21.01 -11.30
CA ASP A 205 -1.02 -22.29 -11.48
C ASP A 205 -2.36 -22.31 -10.74
N PHE A 206 -2.39 -21.80 -9.50
CA PHE A 206 -3.61 -21.70 -8.71
C PHE A 206 -4.62 -20.76 -9.38
N ILE A 207 -4.18 -19.56 -9.77
CA ILE A 207 -5.05 -18.56 -10.40
C ILE A 207 -5.66 -19.09 -11.68
N LEU A 208 -4.84 -19.62 -12.60
CA LEU A 208 -5.30 -20.06 -13.92
C LEU A 208 -6.32 -21.19 -13.81
N ALA A 209 -6.07 -22.16 -12.94
CA ALA A 209 -7.01 -23.27 -12.70
C ALA A 209 -8.41 -22.78 -12.27
N HIS A 210 -8.51 -21.67 -11.52
CA HIS A 210 -9.80 -21.15 -11.02
C HIS A 210 -10.40 -20.04 -11.90
N LEU A 211 -9.63 -19.52 -12.86
CA LEU A 211 -10.18 -18.68 -13.92
C LEU A 211 -11.00 -19.52 -14.90
N GLU A 212 -10.50 -20.70 -15.27
CA GLU A 212 -11.18 -21.65 -16.18
C GLU A 212 -12.50 -22.20 -15.61
N GLU A 213 -12.60 -22.40 -14.29
CA GLU A 213 -13.83 -22.86 -13.62
C GLU A 213 -14.94 -21.79 -13.52
N GLY A 214 -14.62 -20.53 -13.81
CA GLY A 214 -15.53 -19.38 -13.70
C GLY A 214 -16.19 -18.93 -14.99
N VAL A 215 -15.96 -19.65 -16.11
CA VAL A 215 -16.52 -19.40 -17.44
C VAL A 215 -17.68 -20.34 -17.72
#